data_AF-A0A9W9C278-F1
#
_entry.id   AF-A0A9W9C278-F1
#
_cell.length_a   1.000
_cell.length_b   1.000
_cell.length_c   1.000
_cell.angle_alpha   90.00
_cell.angle_beta   90.00
_cell.angle_gamma   90.00
#
_symmetry.space_group_name_H-M   'P 1'
#
loop_
_entity.id
_entity.type
_entity.pdbx_description
1 polymer ?
#
loop_
_entity_poly.entity_id
_entity_poly.type
_entity_poly.pdbx_seq_one_letter_code
_entity_poly.pdbx_strand_id
1 'polypeptide(L)'
;MHRSMLKGTSAEGLTFSRADIHNYSEHIHHYFGCPDGNPCDHYDLDESLPWELNLLFPINDALETATPMVLKNYREWMHIGQAVYLYGDLIRDRWLKKSVSQRKAVLLQAMPSLPLKHRPDIDRCVLKCCPHQRHTRGNQYAFPHLNVEDLTKPSSLLILLDARAKNAPYKFALSDLELAPLIKLRPSLLESTRYTMGIMNKEYGMIEKWRSEEAAAQAMADGDAVHPVHSMHILALQAYMYGFLKECIMGVITDKLEKLNKVSSGFDVTREGPVLVPHECRHCCRTEGFSSLQDIIRESQYRAPTLRDIDRPEALVSACKTEAEDHI
;
A
#
# COMPACT_ATOMS: atom_id res chain seq x y z
N MET A 1 47.22 -13.10 -7.08
CA MET A 1 47.65 -11.78 -7.60
C MET A 1 46.41 -10.89 -7.62
N HIS A 2 46.42 -9.83 -6.78
CA HIS A 2 45.49 -8.68 -6.69
C HIS A 2 43.98 -8.94 -6.51
N ARG A 3 43.40 -8.68 -5.32
CA ARG A 3 42.93 -7.39 -4.74
C ARG A 3 41.68 -6.86 -5.47
N SER A 4 40.61 -6.34 -4.86
CA SER A 4 40.17 -6.10 -3.48
C SER A 4 38.85 -5.30 -3.56
N MET A 5 38.14 -5.16 -2.44
CA MET A 5 37.01 -4.24 -2.18
C MET A 5 35.65 -4.80 -2.65
N LEU A 6 34.64 -4.94 -1.80
CA LEU A 6 34.19 -3.97 -0.81
C LEU A 6 33.85 -4.62 0.53
N LYS A 7 34.60 -4.23 1.55
CA LYS A 7 34.10 -4.15 2.93
C LYS A 7 33.09 -3.00 2.95
N GLY A 8 31.90 -3.26 3.45
CA GLY A 8 30.89 -2.24 3.77
C GLY A 8 30.29 -2.52 5.14
N THR A 9 31.08 -2.35 6.20
CA THR A 9 30.52 -2.12 7.54
C THR A 9 30.31 -0.62 7.70
N SER A 10 29.06 -0.17 7.86
CA SER A 10 28.74 1.06 8.60
C SER A 10 27.48 0.87 9.42
N ALA A 11 27.45 1.53 10.57
CA ALA A 11 26.60 1.27 11.72
C ALA A 11 25.14 1.78 11.63
N GLU A 12 24.58 2.01 10.44
CA GLU A 12 23.22 2.56 10.28
C GLU A 12 22.53 1.96 9.05
N GLY A 13 21.40 1.27 9.26
CA GLY A 13 20.48 0.81 8.20
C GLY A 13 20.84 -0.52 7.55
N LEU A 14 19.87 -1.44 7.50
CA LEU A 14 19.97 -2.69 6.73
C LEU A 14 19.99 -2.35 5.24
N THR A 15 21.17 -2.37 4.61
CA THR A 15 21.29 -2.35 3.16
C THR A 15 21.21 -3.79 2.67
N PHE A 16 20.08 -4.16 2.06
CA PHE A 16 19.93 -5.46 1.41
C PHE A 16 20.92 -5.54 0.24
N SER A 17 21.84 -6.49 0.30
CA SER A 17 22.75 -6.80 -0.81
C SER A 17 21.97 -7.40 -1.97
N ARG A 18 22.59 -7.45 -3.16
CA ARG A 18 22.00 -8.11 -4.34
C ARG A 18 21.66 -9.58 -4.08
N ALA A 19 22.38 -10.23 -3.16
CA ALA A 19 22.09 -11.58 -2.68
C ALA A 19 20.85 -11.63 -1.78
N ASP A 20 20.56 -10.58 -1.02
CA ASP A 20 19.37 -10.53 -0.17
C ASP A 20 18.09 -10.22 -0.95
N ILE A 21 18.20 -9.48 -2.07
CA ILE A 21 17.11 -9.30 -3.05
C ILE A 21 16.82 -10.61 -3.79
N HIS A 22 17.84 -11.41 -4.09
CA HIS A 22 17.67 -12.73 -4.68
C HIS A 22 17.00 -13.69 -3.68
N ASN A 23 17.46 -13.74 -2.42
CA ASN A 23 16.79 -14.49 -1.35
C ASN A 23 15.36 -14.01 -1.07
N TYR A 24 15.06 -12.72 -1.28
CA TYR A 24 13.72 -12.17 -1.18
C TYR A 24 12.83 -12.55 -2.37
N SER A 25 13.37 -12.50 -3.59
CA SER A 25 12.71 -13.04 -4.77
C SER A 25 12.42 -14.52 -4.56
N GLU A 26 13.36 -15.29 -3.99
CA GLU A 26 13.23 -16.71 -3.62
C GLU A 26 12.25 -16.94 -2.46
N HIS A 27 12.13 -16.03 -1.47
CA HIS A 27 11.17 -16.15 -0.37
C HIS A 27 9.74 -15.75 -0.75
N ILE A 28 9.59 -14.76 -1.63
CA ILE A 28 8.32 -14.49 -2.32
C ILE A 28 8.06 -15.60 -3.35
N HIS A 29 9.09 -16.15 -3.99
CA HIS A 29 8.99 -17.39 -4.76
C HIS A 29 8.51 -18.51 -3.84
N HIS A 30 8.92 -18.64 -2.59
CA HIS A 30 8.35 -19.64 -1.67
C HIS A 30 6.88 -19.39 -1.32
N TYR A 31 6.40 -18.15 -1.48
CA TYR A 31 4.97 -17.81 -1.48
C TYR A 31 4.29 -18.16 -2.82
N PHE A 32 5.07 -18.42 -3.88
CA PHE A 32 4.68 -18.75 -5.27
C PHE A 32 5.31 -20.06 -5.88
N GLY A 33 5.92 -20.98 -5.10
CA GLY A 33 6.69 -22.16 -5.57
C GLY A 33 8.22 -22.20 -5.26
N CYS A 34 8.70 -23.35 -4.75
CA CYS A 34 10.09 -23.57 -4.27
C CYS A 34 11.16 -23.76 -5.39
N PRO A 35 12.43 -23.32 -5.16
CA PRO A 35 13.55 -23.45 -6.09
C PRO A 35 14.43 -24.71 -5.86
N ASP A 36 14.25 -25.48 -4.79
CA ASP A 36 15.20 -26.55 -4.40
C ASP A 36 14.88 -27.96 -4.94
N GLY A 37 14.10 -28.08 -6.01
CA GLY A 37 13.87 -29.37 -6.71
C GLY A 37 13.23 -30.48 -5.87
N ASN A 38 12.91 -30.22 -4.59
CA ASN A 38 12.07 -31.05 -3.75
C ASN A 38 10.70 -30.38 -3.67
N PRO A 39 9.61 -31.10 -4.00
CA PRO A 39 8.26 -30.57 -3.89
C PRO A 39 7.98 -30.25 -2.43
N CYS A 40 7.79 -28.98 -2.11
CA CYS A 40 7.21 -28.59 -0.84
C CYS A 40 5.68 -28.62 -1.01
N ASP A 41 4.99 -29.48 -0.27
CA ASP A 41 3.53 -29.71 -0.27
C ASP A 41 2.73 -28.47 0.22
N HIS A 42 2.89 -27.31 -0.43
CA HIS A 42 2.38 -26.04 0.10
C HIS A 42 1.27 -25.43 -0.75
N TYR A 43 1.06 -25.95 -1.97
CA TYR A 43 -0.17 -25.72 -2.74
C TYR A 43 -1.30 -26.68 -2.34
N ASP A 44 -0.95 -27.84 -1.79
CA ASP A 44 -1.87 -28.92 -1.40
C ASP A 44 -2.03 -29.02 0.13
N LEU A 45 -1.99 -27.88 0.84
CA LEU A 45 -2.52 -27.88 2.20
C LEU A 45 -4.04 -27.94 2.09
N ASP A 46 -4.59 -29.15 2.29
CA ASP A 46 -6.04 -29.40 2.36
C ASP A 46 -6.72 -28.57 3.47
N GLU A 47 -5.97 -28.22 4.53
CA GLU A 47 -6.50 -27.49 5.68
C GLU A 47 -6.10 -26.01 5.69
N SER A 48 -7.06 -25.16 6.07
CA SER A 48 -6.85 -23.72 6.26
C SER A 48 -6.01 -23.43 7.50
N LEU A 49 -5.14 -22.43 7.41
CA LEU A 49 -4.31 -21.99 8.53
C LEU A 49 -5.13 -21.14 9.51
N PRO A 50 -4.81 -21.16 10.82
CA PRO A 50 -5.57 -20.40 11.83
C PRO A 50 -5.69 -18.89 11.55
N TRP A 51 -4.67 -18.28 10.91
CA TRP A 51 -4.74 -16.87 10.55
C TRP A 51 -5.55 -16.62 9.27
N GLU A 52 -5.58 -17.58 8.33
CA GLU A 52 -6.40 -17.51 7.13
C GLU A 52 -7.88 -17.51 7.51
N LEU A 53 -8.27 -18.33 8.49
CA LEU A 53 -9.62 -18.36 9.04
C LEU A 53 -10.09 -17.01 9.62
N ASN A 54 -9.17 -16.21 10.16
CA ASN A 54 -9.49 -14.87 10.68
C ASN A 54 -9.66 -13.81 9.57
N LEU A 55 -9.18 -14.10 8.36
CA LEU A 55 -9.30 -13.23 7.19
C LEU A 55 -10.47 -13.64 6.29
N LEU A 56 -10.98 -14.87 6.45
CA LEU A 56 -12.21 -15.29 5.80
C LEU A 56 -13.36 -14.40 6.26
N PHE A 57 -14.22 -14.05 5.32
CA PHE A 57 -15.35 -13.18 5.53
C PHE A 57 -16.53 -13.74 4.73
N PRO A 58 -17.68 -14.06 5.34
CA PRO A 58 -18.81 -14.60 4.60
C PRO A 58 -19.23 -13.65 3.48
N ILE A 59 -19.52 -14.19 2.29
CA ILE A 59 -19.88 -13.34 1.15
C ILE A 59 -21.13 -12.50 1.45
N ASN A 60 -22.13 -13.08 2.13
CA ASN A 60 -23.35 -12.33 2.51
C ASN A 60 -23.03 -11.11 3.38
N ASP A 61 -22.11 -11.25 4.33
CA ASP A 61 -21.67 -10.12 5.16
C ASP A 61 -20.96 -9.06 4.30
N ALA A 62 -20.22 -9.48 3.26
CA ALA A 62 -19.55 -8.57 2.34
C ALA A 62 -20.59 -7.76 1.53
N LEU A 63 -21.68 -8.39 1.10
CA LEU A 63 -22.79 -7.73 0.40
C LEU A 63 -23.37 -6.58 1.23
N GLU A 64 -23.53 -6.79 2.53
CA GLU A 64 -24.10 -5.81 3.45
C GLU A 64 -23.10 -4.71 3.86
N THR A 65 -21.83 -5.08 4.03
CA THR A 65 -20.82 -4.21 4.66
C THR A 65 -20.03 -3.37 3.66
N ALA A 66 -19.92 -3.79 2.40
CA ALA A 66 -19.09 -3.11 1.41
C ALA A 66 -19.51 -1.65 1.17
N THR A 67 -20.81 -1.39 0.94
CA THR A 67 -21.31 -0.03 0.69
C THR A 67 -20.98 0.93 1.84
N PRO A 68 -21.34 0.64 3.11
CA PRO A 68 -20.95 1.48 4.24
C PRO A 68 -19.45 1.76 4.33
N MET A 69 -18.60 0.77 4.07
CA MET A 69 -17.15 0.94 4.10
C MET A 69 -16.64 1.83 2.97
N VAL A 70 -17.16 1.67 1.76
CA VAL A 70 -16.83 2.51 0.60
C VAL A 70 -17.15 3.98 0.91
N LEU A 71 -18.36 4.25 1.43
CA LEU A 71 -18.77 5.61 1.79
C LEU A 71 -17.89 6.19 2.90
N LYS A 72 -17.50 5.38 3.89
CA LYS A 72 -16.55 5.78 4.93
C LYS A 72 -15.19 6.14 4.33
N ASN A 73 -14.65 5.31 3.44
CA ASN A 73 -13.35 5.54 2.80
C ASN A 73 -13.37 6.81 1.95
N TYR A 74 -14.42 7.05 1.17
CA TYR A 74 -14.60 8.30 0.44
C TYR A 74 -14.69 9.51 1.35
N ARG A 75 -15.40 9.41 2.49
CA ARG A 75 -15.48 10.51 3.45
C ARG A 75 -14.12 10.88 4.04
N GLU A 76 -13.34 9.88 4.47
CA GLU A 76 -12.02 10.13 5.04
C GLU A 76 -11.03 10.62 3.97
N TRP A 77 -11.12 10.09 2.75
CA TRP A 77 -10.37 10.60 1.60
C TRP A 77 -10.68 12.07 1.32
N MET A 78 -11.95 12.47 1.30
CA MET A 78 -12.36 13.87 1.12
C MET A 78 -11.83 14.77 2.23
N HIS A 79 -11.85 14.28 3.46
CA HIS A 79 -11.29 15.01 4.59
C HIS A 79 -9.79 15.27 4.42
N ILE A 80 -9.03 14.25 4.01
CA ILE A 80 -7.60 14.37 3.71
C ILE A 80 -7.36 15.31 2.53
N GLY A 81 -8.11 15.14 1.44
CA GLY A 81 -8.05 15.99 0.25
C GLY A 81 -8.24 17.46 0.60
N GLN A 82 -9.27 17.77 1.40
CA GLN A 82 -9.55 19.13 1.84
C GLN A 82 -8.46 19.68 2.79
N ALA A 83 -7.94 18.86 3.69
CA ALA A 83 -6.86 19.28 4.58
C ALA A 83 -5.60 19.64 3.80
N VAL A 84 -5.23 18.82 2.81
CA VAL A 84 -4.10 19.07 1.91
C VAL A 84 -4.37 20.28 1.01
N TYR A 85 -5.61 20.46 0.54
CA TYR A 85 -5.99 21.64 -0.24
C TYR A 85 -5.82 22.94 0.55
N LEU A 86 -6.30 22.98 1.80
CA LEU A 86 -6.26 24.20 2.62
C LEU A 86 -4.89 24.46 3.24
N TYR A 87 -4.16 23.40 3.59
CA TYR A 87 -2.99 23.48 4.46
C TYR A 87 -1.76 22.73 3.92
N GLY A 88 -1.74 22.30 2.66
CA GLY A 88 -0.65 21.50 2.09
C GLY A 88 0.74 22.11 2.28
N ASP A 89 0.89 23.41 2.01
CA ASP A 89 2.16 24.13 2.23
C ASP A 89 2.53 24.18 3.72
N LEU A 90 1.56 24.44 4.59
CA LEU A 90 1.77 24.47 6.04
C LEU A 90 2.18 23.09 6.59
N ILE A 91 1.53 22.02 6.09
CA ILE A 91 1.84 20.63 6.45
C ILE A 91 3.27 20.31 6.04
N ARG A 92 3.65 20.60 4.79
CA ARG A 92 5.02 20.38 4.27
C ARG A 92 6.03 21.13 5.11
N ASP A 93 5.87 22.44 5.27
CA ASP A 93 6.87 23.28 5.94
C ASP A 93 7.05 22.87 7.40
N ARG A 94 5.98 22.50 8.10
CA ARG A 94 6.06 21.99 9.48
C ARG A 94 6.66 20.60 9.56
N TRP A 95 6.32 19.71 8.63
CA TRP A 95 6.89 18.38 8.58
C TRP A 95 8.41 18.41 8.35
N LEU A 96 8.85 19.24 7.41
CA LEU A 96 10.26 19.42 7.09
C LEU A 96 11.05 20.05 8.26
N LYS A 97 10.43 20.96 9.04
CA LYS A 97 11.02 21.53 10.25
C LYS A 97 11.11 20.56 11.43
N LYS A 98 10.32 19.49 11.46
CA LYS A 98 10.37 18.48 12.54
C LYS A 98 11.66 17.66 12.45
N SER A 99 12.27 17.40 13.61
CA SER A 99 13.36 16.42 13.73
C SER A 99 12.85 14.99 13.48
N VAL A 100 13.76 14.04 13.25
CA VAL A 100 13.41 12.62 13.12
C VAL A 100 12.64 12.10 14.35
N SER A 101 13.04 12.49 15.56
CA SER A 101 12.35 12.08 16.80
C SER A 101 10.94 12.67 16.89
N GLN A 102 10.74 13.93 16.47
CA GLN A 102 9.42 14.55 16.43
C GLN A 102 8.52 13.93 15.35
N ARG A 103 9.08 13.59 14.19
CA ARG A 103 8.35 12.85 13.13
C ARG A 103 7.91 11.48 13.63
N LYS A 104 8.80 10.74 14.29
CA LYS A 104 8.48 9.46 14.93
C LYS A 104 7.35 9.60 15.96
N ALA A 105 7.39 10.64 16.79
CA ALA A 105 6.33 10.89 17.78
C ALA A 105 4.96 11.12 17.11
N VAL A 106 4.90 11.89 16.01
CA VAL A 106 3.65 12.08 15.25
C VAL A 106 3.15 10.75 14.66
N LEU A 107 4.04 9.97 14.04
CA LEU A 107 3.67 8.69 13.43
C LEU A 107 3.17 7.67 14.46
N LEU A 108 3.83 7.57 15.63
CA LEU A 108 3.42 6.65 16.69
C LEU A 108 2.21 7.14 17.48
N GLN A 109 1.96 8.45 17.52
CA GLN A 109 0.69 8.98 18.03
C GLN A 109 -0.46 8.59 17.11
N ALA A 110 -0.26 8.67 15.78
CA ALA A 110 -1.26 8.26 14.80
C ALA A 110 -1.48 6.74 14.77
N MET A 111 -0.42 5.96 14.95
CA MET A 111 -0.47 4.50 14.97
C MET A 111 0.58 3.93 15.94
N PRO A 112 0.20 3.60 17.19
CA PRO A 112 1.13 3.07 18.18
C PRO A 112 1.77 1.73 17.79
N SER A 113 1.08 0.94 16.95
CA SER A 113 1.53 -0.36 16.46
C SER A 113 2.32 -0.28 15.15
N LEU A 114 2.76 0.92 14.72
CA LEU A 114 3.50 1.09 13.47
C LEU A 114 4.85 0.34 13.55
N PRO A 115 5.19 -0.51 12.55
CA PRO A 115 6.48 -1.15 12.47
C PRO A 115 7.63 -0.15 12.60
N LEU A 116 8.64 -0.51 13.39
CA LEU A 116 9.80 0.37 13.61
C LEU A 116 10.79 0.37 12.44
N LYS A 117 10.81 -0.69 11.63
CA LYS A 117 11.80 -0.94 10.58
C LYS A 117 11.15 -1.14 9.22
N HIS A 118 11.92 -0.87 8.17
CA HIS A 118 11.57 -1.22 6.80
C HIS A 118 11.29 -2.72 6.69
N ARG A 119 10.20 -3.08 5.99
CA ARG A 119 9.81 -4.45 5.66
C ARG A 119 9.75 -5.37 6.89
N PRO A 120 8.83 -5.13 7.82
CA PRO A 120 8.65 -6.01 8.98
C PRO A 120 8.27 -7.44 8.59
N ASP A 121 7.72 -7.62 7.38
CA ASP A 121 7.37 -8.91 6.78
C ASP A 121 8.59 -9.79 6.45
N ILE A 122 9.79 -9.21 6.33
CA ILE A 122 11.04 -9.94 6.07
C ILE A 122 12.02 -9.92 7.26
N ASP A 123 11.58 -9.46 8.44
CA ASP A 123 12.44 -9.50 9.63
C ASP A 123 12.80 -10.97 9.97
N ARG A 124 14.01 -11.19 10.48
CA ARG A 124 14.57 -12.51 10.80
C ARG A 124 13.69 -13.30 11.76
N CYS A 125 12.92 -12.64 12.61
CA CYS A 125 11.93 -13.29 13.47
C CYS A 125 10.76 -13.87 12.67
N VAL A 126 10.33 -13.20 11.59
CA VAL A 126 9.25 -13.66 10.70
C VAL A 126 9.75 -14.78 9.78
N LEU A 127 10.97 -14.66 9.24
CA LEU A 127 11.59 -15.68 8.38
C LEU A 127 11.92 -16.99 9.12
N LYS A 128 12.17 -16.92 10.44
CA LYS A 128 12.44 -18.10 11.28
C LYS A 128 11.18 -18.77 11.81
N CYS A 129 10.03 -18.11 11.76
CA CYS A 129 8.76 -18.71 12.14
C CYS A 129 8.21 -19.50 10.96
N CYS A 130 7.67 -20.69 11.23
CA CYS A 130 6.88 -21.41 10.25
C CYS A 130 5.77 -20.48 9.70
N PRO A 131 5.51 -20.42 8.38
CA PRO A 131 4.41 -19.64 7.83
C PRO A 131 3.06 -19.89 8.52
N HIS A 132 2.87 -21.12 9.04
CA HIS A 132 1.71 -21.58 9.77
C HIS A 132 1.67 -21.14 11.25
N GLN A 133 2.83 -20.78 11.81
CA GLN A 133 2.98 -20.20 13.15
C GLN A 133 3.07 -18.67 13.12
N ARG A 134 2.75 -18.03 11.98
CA ARG A 134 2.54 -16.59 11.85
C ARG A 134 1.26 -16.18 12.59
N HIS A 135 1.23 -16.42 13.90
CA HIS A 135 0.22 -15.89 14.79
C HIS A 135 0.30 -14.36 14.76
N THR A 136 -0.71 -13.73 14.14
CA THR A 136 -1.56 -12.68 14.75
C THR A 136 -0.89 -11.51 15.50
N ARG A 137 0.41 -11.24 15.32
CA ARG A 137 1.06 -10.07 15.93
C ARG A 137 0.79 -8.81 15.10
N GLY A 138 -0.48 -8.42 15.01
CA GLY A 138 -0.95 -7.06 14.72
C GLY A 138 -1.11 -6.69 13.25
N ASN A 139 -1.96 -5.68 13.02
CA ASN A 139 -2.20 -4.99 11.73
C ASN A 139 -0.93 -4.44 11.06
N GLN A 140 0.20 -4.47 11.76
CA GLN A 140 1.51 -3.98 11.32
C GLN A 140 2.06 -4.71 10.09
N TYR A 141 1.56 -5.92 9.79
CA TYR A 141 1.95 -6.69 8.60
C TYR A 141 1.01 -6.53 7.40
N ALA A 142 -0.17 -5.92 7.60
CA ALA A 142 -1.05 -5.54 6.50
C ALA A 142 -0.47 -4.38 5.68
N PHE A 143 0.49 -3.64 6.25
CA PHE A 143 1.16 -2.52 5.60
C PHE A 143 2.67 -2.56 5.84
N PRO A 144 3.41 -3.51 5.25
CA PRO A 144 4.86 -3.58 5.42
C PRO A 144 5.58 -2.30 4.97
N HIS A 145 4.97 -1.56 4.04
CA HIS A 145 5.46 -0.27 3.56
C HIS A 145 5.19 0.90 4.52
N LEU A 146 4.24 0.78 5.45
CA LEU A 146 4.03 1.78 6.50
C LEU A 146 4.91 1.45 7.71
N ASN A 147 6.03 2.15 7.83
CA ASN A 147 6.97 1.95 8.94
C ASN A 147 7.65 3.27 9.34
N VAL A 148 8.15 3.31 10.58
CA VAL A 148 8.80 4.49 11.16
C VAL A 148 10.09 4.86 10.42
N GLU A 149 10.91 3.86 10.08
CA GLU A 149 12.20 4.07 9.43
C GLU A 149 12.08 4.86 8.12
N ASP A 150 11.12 4.48 7.28
CA ASP A 150 10.88 5.09 5.98
C ASP A 150 10.08 6.38 6.10
N LEU A 151 9.01 6.38 6.91
CA LEU A 151 8.10 7.53 6.99
C LEU A 151 8.72 8.72 7.72
N THR A 152 9.75 8.52 8.55
CA THR A 152 10.48 9.64 9.17
C THR A 152 11.43 10.38 8.21
N LYS A 153 11.67 9.82 7.02
CA LYS A 153 12.40 10.52 5.96
C LYS A 153 11.63 11.78 5.53
N PRO A 154 12.32 12.86 5.10
CA PRO A 154 11.67 14.14 4.83
C PRO A 154 10.52 14.06 3.81
N SER A 155 10.67 13.26 2.76
CA SER A 155 9.76 13.18 1.61
C SER A 155 8.67 12.12 1.75
N SER A 156 8.94 10.96 2.37
CA SER A 156 8.09 9.77 2.32
C SER A 156 6.62 10.01 2.72
N LEU A 157 6.39 10.59 3.91
CA LEU A 157 5.02 10.88 4.38
C LEU A 157 4.33 11.90 3.47
N LEU A 158 5.07 12.90 2.98
CA LEU A 158 4.52 13.94 2.11
C LEU A 158 4.12 13.39 0.74
N ILE A 159 4.92 12.48 0.18
CA ILE A 159 4.61 11.78 -1.08
C ILE A 159 3.35 10.92 -0.91
N LEU A 160 3.29 10.15 0.17
CA LEU A 160 2.11 9.32 0.48
C LEU A 160 0.86 10.19 0.62
N LEU A 161 0.96 11.28 1.38
CA LEU A 161 -0.14 12.19 1.61
C LEU A 161 -0.62 12.87 0.32
N ASP A 162 0.31 13.37 -0.50
CA ASP A 162 0.00 14.00 -1.79
C ASP A 162 -0.69 13.02 -2.73
N ALA A 163 -0.14 11.80 -2.84
CA ALA A 163 -0.71 10.76 -3.68
C ALA A 163 -2.14 10.42 -3.24
N ARG A 164 -2.37 10.18 -1.95
CA ARG A 164 -3.67 9.78 -1.40
C ARG A 164 -4.69 10.91 -1.38
N ALA A 165 -4.26 12.16 -1.25
CA ALA A 165 -5.15 13.32 -1.30
C ALA A 165 -5.66 13.62 -2.71
N LYS A 166 -4.81 13.43 -3.74
CA LYS A 166 -5.14 13.80 -5.14
C LYS A 166 -5.80 12.69 -5.94
N ASN A 167 -5.74 11.45 -5.46
CA ASN A 167 -6.22 10.29 -6.20
C ASN A 167 -7.32 9.59 -5.42
N ALA A 168 -8.43 9.29 -6.10
CA ALA A 168 -9.57 8.62 -5.51
C ALA A 168 -9.19 7.21 -4.99
N PRO A 169 -9.92 6.68 -3.99
CA PRO A 169 -9.62 5.38 -3.39
C PRO A 169 -9.48 4.23 -4.39
N TYR A 170 -10.29 4.19 -5.45
CA TYR A 170 -10.24 3.14 -6.47
C TYR A 170 -8.86 3.03 -7.16
N LYS A 171 -8.11 4.14 -7.29
CA LYS A 171 -6.78 4.12 -7.93
C LYS A 171 -5.76 3.28 -7.17
N PHE A 172 -6.01 3.01 -5.90
CA PHE A 172 -5.13 2.23 -5.04
C PHE A 172 -5.68 0.85 -4.70
N ALA A 173 -6.89 0.51 -5.14
CA ALA A 173 -7.60 -0.70 -4.69
C ALA A 173 -6.74 -1.96 -4.83
N LEU A 174 -6.22 -2.20 -6.04
CA LEU A 174 -5.37 -3.36 -6.31
C LEU A 174 -3.99 -3.22 -5.66
N SER A 175 -3.35 -2.05 -5.76
CA SER A 175 -2.01 -1.84 -5.19
C SER A 175 -1.98 -2.02 -3.67
N ASP A 176 -3.06 -1.64 -2.97
CA ASP A 176 -3.16 -1.81 -1.52
C ASP A 176 -3.17 -3.29 -1.14
N LEU A 177 -3.86 -4.12 -1.94
CA LEU A 177 -3.86 -5.57 -1.74
C LEU A 177 -2.51 -6.20 -2.09
N GLU A 178 -1.88 -5.80 -3.20
CA GLU A 178 -0.57 -6.33 -3.62
C GLU A 178 0.56 -5.93 -2.65
N LEU A 179 0.48 -4.76 -2.04
CA LEU A 179 1.43 -4.32 -1.02
C LEU A 179 1.17 -4.95 0.36
N ALA A 180 0.15 -5.81 0.48
CA ALA A 180 -0.26 -6.49 1.70
C ALA A 180 -0.25 -8.02 1.53
N PRO A 181 0.89 -8.64 1.15
CA PRO A 181 0.94 -10.05 0.77
C PRO A 181 0.52 -11.00 1.91
N LEU A 182 0.71 -10.59 3.18
CA LEU A 182 0.39 -11.43 4.33
C LEU A 182 -1.10 -11.48 4.71
N ILE A 183 -1.94 -10.71 4.01
CA ILE A 183 -3.40 -10.78 4.20
C ILE A 183 -4.15 -11.28 2.95
N LYS A 184 -3.42 -11.56 1.85
CA LYS A 184 -4.01 -12.07 0.62
C LYS A 184 -4.27 -13.57 0.77
N LEU A 185 -5.55 -13.96 0.79
CA LEU A 185 -5.94 -15.36 0.86
C LEU A 185 -5.65 -16.10 -0.45
N ARG A 186 -5.24 -17.37 -0.33
CA ARG A 186 -5.04 -18.28 -1.46
C ARG A 186 -6.37 -18.55 -2.18
N PRO A 187 -6.38 -18.69 -3.53
CA PRO A 187 -7.62 -18.94 -4.28
C PRO A 187 -8.41 -20.16 -3.80
N SER A 188 -7.74 -21.23 -3.35
CA SER A 188 -8.39 -22.46 -2.86
C SER A 188 -9.22 -22.29 -1.59
N LEU A 189 -9.03 -21.19 -0.85
CA LEU A 189 -9.79 -20.88 0.36
C LEU A 189 -11.00 -19.99 0.11
N LEU A 190 -11.11 -19.45 -1.11
CA LEU A 190 -12.24 -18.62 -1.49
C LEU A 190 -13.36 -19.51 -1.98
N GLU A 191 -14.54 -19.35 -1.39
CA GLU A 191 -15.72 -20.04 -1.88
C GLU A 191 -16.05 -19.59 -3.31
N SER A 192 -16.48 -20.53 -4.16
CA SER A 192 -16.98 -20.15 -5.49
C SER A 192 -18.20 -19.24 -5.36
N THR A 193 -18.31 -18.27 -6.24
CA THR A 193 -19.32 -17.22 -6.11
C THR A 193 -19.77 -16.66 -7.44
N ARG A 194 -21.02 -16.18 -7.44
CA ARG A 194 -21.59 -15.37 -8.52
C ARG A 194 -21.48 -13.88 -8.25
N TYR A 195 -20.76 -13.47 -7.21
CA TYR A 195 -20.64 -12.07 -6.82
C TYR A 195 -19.21 -11.59 -7.01
N THR A 196 -19.05 -10.39 -7.55
CA THR A 196 -17.75 -9.71 -7.58
C THR A 196 -17.94 -8.26 -7.15
N MET A 197 -16.86 -7.60 -6.73
CA MET A 197 -16.87 -6.16 -6.51
C MET A 197 -16.02 -5.46 -7.57
N GLY A 198 -16.59 -4.45 -8.22
CA GLY A 198 -15.82 -3.57 -9.10
C GLY A 198 -14.74 -2.82 -8.33
N ILE A 199 -13.54 -2.74 -8.89
CA ILE A 199 -12.40 -2.04 -8.28
C ILE A 199 -11.99 -0.78 -9.05
N MET A 200 -12.71 -0.46 -10.13
CA MET A 200 -12.36 0.60 -11.06
C MET A 200 -13.42 1.70 -11.10
N ASN A 201 -12.96 2.96 -11.09
CA ASN A 201 -13.75 4.15 -11.42
C ASN A 201 -15.14 4.17 -10.75
N LYS A 202 -16.22 4.22 -11.53
CA LYS A 202 -17.61 4.31 -11.06
C LYS A 202 -18.14 3.01 -10.46
N GLU A 203 -17.49 1.89 -10.75
CA GLU A 203 -17.87 0.57 -10.25
C GLU A 203 -17.19 0.25 -8.92
N TYR A 204 -16.28 1.12 -8.47
CA TYR A 204 -15.55 0.95 -7.23
C TYR A 204 -16.49 0.79 -6.04
N GLY A 205 -16.43 -0.39 -5.40
CA GLY A 205 -17.26 -0.67 -4.24
C GLY A 205 -18.64 -1.22 -4.56
N MET A 206 -19.01 -1.32 -5.85
CA MET A 206 -20.28 -1.90 -6.26
C MET A 206 -20.14 -3.42 -6.35
N ILE A 207 -21.06 -4.13 -5.69
CA ILE A 207 -21.13 -5.58 -5.80
C ILE A 207 -22.13 -5.95 -6.89
N GLU A 208 -21.64 -6.68 -7.89
CA GLU A 208 -22.42 -7.18 -9.01
C GLU A 208 -22.68 -8.68 -8.84
N LYS A 209 -23.89 -9.10 -9.23
CA LYS A 209 -24.28 -10.51 -9.28
C LYS A 209 -24.30 -10.98 -10.73
N TRP A 210 -23.47 -11.96 -11.04
CA TRP A 210 -23.32 -12.58 -12.34
C TRP A 210 -24.33 -13.70 -12.57
N ARG A 211 -24.53 -14.03 -13.86
CA ARG A 211 -25.42 -15.12 -14.29
C ARG A 211 -24.96 -16.50 -13.79
N SER A 212 -23.65 -16.70 -13.69
CA SER A 212 -23.02 -17.96 -13.28
C SER A 212 -21.67 -17.70 -12.60
N GLU A 213 -21.12 -18.71 -11.93
CA GLU A 213 -19.84 -18.60 -11.21
C GLU A 213 -18.68 -18.43 -12.19
N GLU A 214 -18.76 -19.06 -13.36
CA GLU A 214 -17.76 -18.94 -14.43
C GLU A 214 -17.71 -17.51 -14.99
N ALA A 215 -18.86 -16.84 -15.08
CA ALA A 215 -18.91 -15.44 -15.52
C ALA A 215 -18.26 -14.50 -14.48
N ALA A 216 -18.50 -14.74 -13.19
CA ALA A 216 -17.82 -14.02 -12.12
C ALA A 216 -16.30 -14.29 -12.12
N ALA A 217 -15.90 -15.55 -12.31
CA ALA A 217 -14.49 -15.94 -12.42
C ALA A 217 -13.78 -15.26 -13.59
N GLN A 218 -14.45 -15.16 -14.75
CA GLN A 218 -13.91 -14.45 -15.91
C GLN A 218 -13.71 -12.96 -15.60
N ALA A 219 -14.69 -12.29 -14.99
CA ALA A 219 -14.56 -10.87 -14.62
C ALA A 219 -13.40 -10.62 -13.63
N MET A 220 -13.15 -11.56 -12.72
CA MET A 220 -11.97 -11.51 -11.84
C MET A 220 -10.66 -11.73 -12.60
N ALA A 221 -10.64 -12.65 -13.57
CA ALA A 221 -9.47 -12.93 -14.40
C ALA A 221 -9.11 -11.76 -15.33
N ASP A 222 -10.11 -11.03 -15.82
CA ASP A 222 -9.92 -9.84 -16.65
C ASP A 222 -9.34 -8.65 -15.86
N GLY A 223 -9.41 -8.70 -14.52
CA GLY A 223 -8.81 -7.72 -13.61
C GLY A 223 -9.67 -6.48 -13.33
N ASP A 224 -10.93 -6.48 -13.79
CA ASP A 224 -11.87 -5.36 -13.58
C ASP A 224 -12.62 -5.45 -12.24
N ALA A 225 -12.72 -6.66 -11.70
CA ALA A 225 -13.38 -6.94 -10.42
C ALA A 225 -12.57 -7.89 -9.55
N VAL A 226 -12.93 -7.98 -8.27
CA VAL A 226 -12.30 -8.90 -7.31
C VAL A 226 -13.33 -9.73 -6.56
N HIS A 227 -12.86 -10.82 -5.96
CA HIS A 227 -13.65 -11.65 -5.08
C HIS A 227 -14.20 -10.82 -3.89
N PRO A 228 -15.44 -11.04 -3.41
CA PRO A 228 -16.01 -10.26 -2.30
C PRO A 228 -15.20 -10.32 -1.00
N VAL A 229 -14.49 -11.42 -0.74
CA VAL A 229 -13.58 -11.49 0.42
C VAL A 229 -12.39 -10.54 0.26
N HIS A 230 -11.74 -10.55 -0.91
CA HIS A 230 -10.63 -9.64 -1.19
C HIS A 230 -11.09 -8.19 -1.25
N SER A 231 -12.31 -7.92 -1.69
CA SER A 231 -12.85 -6.56 -1.65
C SER A 231 -12.95 -6.04 -0.22
N MET A 232 -13.38 -6.86 0.73
CA MET A 232 -13.40 -6.48 2.15
C MET A 232 -11.98 -6.19 2.68
N HIS A 233 -10.98 -6.96 2.25
CA HIS A 233 -9.58 -6.68 2.59
C HIS A 233 -9.13 -5.32 2.04
N ILE A 234 -9.41 -5.03 0.77
CA ILE A 234 -9.10 -3.73 0.14
C ILE A 234 -9.76 -2.59 0.91
N LEU A 235 -11.06 -2.71 1.20
CA LEU A 235 -11.82 -1.67 1.90
C LEU A 235 -11.30 -1.45 3.32
N ALA A 236 -10.94 -2.52 4.04
CA ALA A 236 -10.35 -2.44 5.37
C ALA A 236 -8.95 -1.79 5.33
N LEU A 237 -8.13 -2.15 4.35
CA LEU A 237 -6.82 -1.56 4.15
C LEU A 237 -6.93 -0.05 3.92
N GLN A 238 -7.83 0.37 3.04
CA GLN A 238 -8.03 1.79 2.75
C GLN A 238 -8.57 2.56 3.95
N ALA A 239 -9.53 1.99 4.69
CA ALA A 239 -10.03 2.61 5.92
C ALA A 239 -8.90 2.86 6.92
N TYR A 240 -7.99 1.90 7.03
CA TYR A 240 -6.82 2.01 7.90
C TYR A 240 -5.83 3.08 7.42
N MET A 241 -5.50 3.08 6.13
CA MET A 241 -4.61 4.06 5.49
C MET A 241 -5.12 5.49 5.67
N TYR A 242 -6.40 5.73 5.39
CA TYR A 242 -6.98 7.06 5.53
C TYR A 242 -7.09 7.49 7.01
N GLY A 243 -7.44 6.57 7.92
CA GLY A 243 -7.40 6.86 9.35
C GLY A 243 -6.00 7.30 9.81
N PHE A 244 -4.97 6.54 9.43
CA PHE A 244 -3.58 6.86 9.74
C PHE A 244 -3.15 8.23 9.21
N LEU A 245 -3.44 8.54 7.94
CA LEU A 245 -3.05 9.81 7.32
C LEU A 245 -3.76 11.00 7.95
N LYS A 246 -5.04 10.86 8.29
CA LYS A 246 -5.80 11.88 9.02
C LYS A 246 -5.14 12.20 10.36
N GLU A 247 -4.82 11.19 11.16
CA GLU A 247 -4.15 11.39 12.45
C GLU A 247 -2.77 12.02 12.29
N CYS A 248 -2.01 11.65 11.25
CA CYS A 248 -0.73 12.30 10.92
C CYS A 248 -0.90 13.79 10.62
N ILE A 249 -1.87 14.16 9.77
CA ILE A 249 -2.17 15.56 9.45
C ILE A 249 -2.52 16.31 10.74
N MET A 250 -3.40 15.74 11.56
CA MET A 250 -3.83 16.34 12.83
C MET A 250 -2.65 16.57 13.78
N GLY A 251 -1.69 15.65 13.84
CA GLY A 251 -0.45 15.80 14.63
C GLY A 251 0.54 16.84 14.07
N VAL A 252 0.45 17.21 12.79
CA VAL A 252 1.30 18.24 12.16
C VAL A 252 0.68 19.64 12.27
N ILE A 253 -0.64 19.75 12.11
CA ILE A 253 -1.40 21.02 12.12
C ILE A 253 -2.38 21.13 13.29
N THR A 254 -1.90 20.84 14.51
CA THR A 254 -2.71 20.80 15.74
C THR A 254 -3.48 22.10 16.03
N ASP A 255 -2.95 23.27 15.65
CA ASP A 255 -3.62 24.57 15.82
C ASP A 255 -4.72 24.85 14.78
N LYS A 256 -4.89 23.98 13.77
CA LYS A 256 -5.89 24.12 12.70
C LYS A 256 -7.06 23.14 12.82
N LEU A 257 -7.06 22.28 13.84
CA LEU A 257 -8.03 21.19 14.01
C LEU A 257 -9.48 21.67 14.03
N GLU A 258 -9.79 22.72 14.79
CA GLU A 258 -11.15 23.23 14.89
C GLU A 258 -11.69 23.72 13.54
N LYS A 259 -10.85 24.40 12.75
CA LYS A 259 -11.24 24.90 11.44
C LYS A 259 -11.39 23.75 10.45
N LEU A 260 -10.53 22.74 10.51
CA LEU A 260 -10.62 21.56 9.66
C LEU A 260 -11.91 20.77 9.95
N ASN A 261 -12.20 20.48 11.21
CA ASN A 261 -13.39 19.72 11.62
C ASN A 261 -14.70 20.40 11.20
N LYS A 262 -14.77 21.74 11.21
CA LYS A 262 -15.95 22.49 10.75
C LYS A 262 -16.22 22.39 9.25
N VAL A 263 -15.17 22.22 8.43
CA VAL A 263 -15.32 22.05 6.98
C VAL A 263 -15.80 20.64 6.64
N SER A 264 -15.34 19.65 7.42
CA SER A 264 -15.62 18.22 7.17
C SER A 264 -17.06 17.79 7.41
N SER A 265 -17.82 18.54 8.21
CA SER A 265 -19.23 18.24 8.50
C SER A 265 -20.19 18.51 7.32
N GLY A 266 -19.71 19.11 6.23
CA GLY A 266 -20.52 19.47 5.06
C GLY A 266 -20.43 18.52 3.86
N PHE A 267 -19.65 17.43 3.94
CA PHE A 267 -19.49 16.52 2.80
C PHE A 267 -20.71 15.61 2.63
N ASP A 268 -21.50 15.86 1.58
CA ASP A 268 -22.45 14.89 1.07
C ASP A 268 -21.71 13.86 0.21
N VAL A 269 -21.49 12.67 0.76
CA VAL A 269 -20.79 11.58 0.07
C VAL A 269 -21.84 10.75 -0.65
N THR A 270 -22.04 11.02 -1.94
CA THR A 270 -22.85 10.16 -2.81
C THR A 270 -22.01 8.98 -3.34
N ARG A 271 -22.69 7.91 -3.77
CA ARG A 271 -22.06 6.71 -4.36
C ARG A 271 -21.24 6.99 -5.62
N GLU A 272 -21.51 8.09 -6.32
CA GLU A 272 -20.79 8.48 -7.55
C GLU A 272 -19.40 9.07 -7.27
N GLY A 273 -19.07 9.31 -5.99
CA GLY A 273 -17.86 10.00 -5.57
C GLY A 273 -17.94 11.50 -5.91
N PRO A 274 -17.51 12.40 -5.03
CA PRO A 274 -17.47 13.81 -5.36
C PRO A 274 -16.43 14.08 -6.46
N VAL A 275 -16.77 14.96 -7.39
CA VAL A 275 -15.83 15.53 -8.36
C VAL A 275 -14.89 16.46 -7.59
N LEU A 276 -13.71 15.96 -7.19
CA LEU A 276 -12.64 16.84 -6.73
C LEU A 276 -12.09 17.59 -7.93
N VAL A 277 -12.23 18.91 -7.93
CA VAL A 277 -11.48 19.79 -8.83
C VAL A 277 -9.99 19.61 -8.49
N PRO A 278 -9.15 19.11 -9.41
CA PRO A 278 -7.74 18.90 -9.12
C PRO A 278 -7.08 20.25 -8.83
N HIS A 279 -6.60 20.47 -7.62
CA HIS A 279 -5.61 21.52 -7.39
C HIS A 279 -4.23 20.96 -7.72
N GLU A 280 -3.52 21.64 -8.61
CA GLU A 280 -2.08 21.49 -8.78
C GLU A 280 -1.39 21.94 -7.48
N CYS A 281 -1.22 21.07 -6.46
CA CYS A 281 -0.20 21.34 -5.44
C CYS A 281 1.16 21.30 -6.16
N ARG A 282 1.61 22.48 -6.63
CA ARG A 282 2.82 22.62 -7.46
C ARG A 282 4.10 22.21 -6.74
N HIS A 283 4.07 22.08 -5.41
CA HIS A 283 5.28 22.02 -4.59
C HIS A 283 5.25 21.01 -3.44
N CYS A 284 4.30 20.06 -3.40
CA CYS A 284 4.30 19.05 -2.34
C CYS A 284 5.48 18.05 -2.47
N CYS A 285 6.14 17.97 -3.64
CA CYS A 285 7.05 16.87 -3.98
C CYS A 285 8.40 17.27 -4.59
N ARG A 286 8.71 18.57 -4.76
CA ARG A 286 10.00 18.98 -5.35
C ARG A 286 11.06 19.08 -4.27
N THR A 287 11.70 17.95 -3.96
CA THR A 287 13.06 17.99 -3.42
C THR A 287 14.00 18.21 -4.59
N GLU A 288 14.53 19.43 -4.70
CA GLU A 288 15.62 19.76 -5.63
C GLU A 288 16.89 19.03 -5.19
N GLY A 289 17.04 17.78 -5.64
CA GLY A 289 18.21 16.96 -5.34
C GLY A 289 18.14 15.62 -6.06
N PHE A 290 19.28 15.14 -6.55
CA PHE A 290 19.38 13.81 -7.15
C PHE A 290 19.01 12.75 -6.09
N SER A 291 17.87 12.08 -6.26
CA SER A 291 17.45 10.97 -5.39
C SER A 291 18.29 9.74 -5.68
N SER A 292 18.76 9.04 -4.63
CA SER A 292 19.41 7.75 -4.82
C SER A 292 18.40 6.72 -5.36
N LEU A 293 18.87 5.67 -6.05
CA LEU A 293 18.00 4.58 -6.49
C LEU A 293 17.22 3.93 -5.34
N GLN A 294 17.83 3.83 -4.16
CA GLN A 294 17.17 3.32 -2.96
C GLN A 294 16.04 4.24 -2.49
N ASP A 295 16.22 5.57 -2.59
CA ASP A 295 15.16 6.52 -2.28
C ASP A 295 14.01 6.42 -3.30
N ILE A 296 14.31 6.25 -4.59
CA ILE A 296 13.30 6.07 -5.64
C ILE A 296 12.48 4.79 -5.39
N ILE A 297 13.14 3.66 -5.13
CA ILE A 297 12.47 2.39 -4.87
C ILE A 297 11.59 2.50 -3.62
N ARG A 298 12.12 3.06 -2.53
CA ARG A 298 11.39 3.26 -1.27
C ARG A 298 10.22 4.22 -1.45
N GLU A 299 10.36 5.27 -2.24
CA GLU A 299 9.27 6.22 -2.47
C GLU A 299 8.21 5.68 -3.43
N SER A 300 8.56 4.71 -4.28
CA SER A 300 7.63 4.17 -5.29
C SER A 300 6.37 3.58 -4.66
N GLN A 301 6.49 2.90 -3.51
CA GLN A 301 5.37 2.33 -2.75
C GLN A 301 4.43 3.39 -2.14
N TYR A 302 4.83 4.66 -2.10
CA TYR A 302 4.02 5.77 -1.60
C TYR A 302 3.38 6.60 -2.70
N ARG A 303 3.75 6.36 -3.96
CA ARG A 303 3.24 7.12 -5.11
C ARG A 303 1.94 6.49 -5.61
N ALA A 304 1.17 7.28 -6.35
CA ALA A 304 0.00 6.74 -7.05
C ALA A 304 0.46 5.66 -8.06
N PRO A 305 -0.21 4.50 -8.11
CA PRO A 305 0.11 3.47 -9.08
C PRO A 305 0.04 4.03 -10.49
N THR A 306 1.10 3.86 -11.26
CA THR A 306 1.18 4.22 -12.67
C THR A 306 0.88 3.00 -13.54
N LEU A 307 -0.09 2.16 -13.11
CA LEU A 307 -0.42 0.82 -13.64
C LEU A 307 -0.57 0.72 -15.17
N ARG A 308 -0.56 1.84 -15.92
CA ARG A 308 -0.64 1.89 -17.39
C ARG A 308 0.35 2.87 -18.06
N ASP A 309 1.30 3.46 -17.35
CA ASP A 309 2.35 4.30 -17.97
C ASP A 309 3.48 3.39 -18.47
N ILE A 310 3.22 2.66 -19.56
CA ILE A 310 4.20 1.79 -20.24
C ILE A 310 5.22 2.63 -21.01
N ASP A 311 4.83 3.85 -21.40
CA ASP A 311 5.66 4.83 -22.09
C ASP A 311 6.95 5.12 -21.31
N ARG A 312 6.87 5.18 -19.98
CA ARG A 312 8.03 5.42 -19.13
C ARG A 312 9.06 4.27 -19.11
N PRO A 313 8.68 3.00 -18.84
CA PRO A 313 9.58 1.87 -19.04
C PRO A 313 10.11 1.76 -20.47
N GLU A 314 9.27 2.00 -21.48
CA GLU A 314 9.71 2.01 -22.89
C GLU A 314 10.76 3.09 -23.15
N ALA A 315 10.56 4.30 -22.64
CA ALA A 315 11.52 5.39 -22.74
C ALA A 315 12.84 5.08 -22.02
N LEU A 316 12.79 4.44 -20.84
CA LEU A 316 13.98 4.01 -20.10
C LEU A 316 14.74 2.89 -20.83
N VAL A 317 14.03 1.89 -21.35
CA VAL A 317 14.63 0.81 -22.14
C VAL A 317 15.24 1.36 -23.43
N SER A 318 14.55 2.29 -24.10
CA SER A 318 15.05 2.99 -25.29
C SER A 318 16.31 3.80 -24.98
N ALA A 319 16.32 4.56 -23.88
CA ALA A 319 17.49 5.33 -23.44
C ALA A 319 18.69 4.42 -23.11
N CYS A 320 18.48 3.33 -22.35
CA CYS A 320 19.52 2.34 -22.06
C CYS A 320 20.07 1.69 -23.34
N LYS A 321 19.20 1.43 -24.32
CA LYS A 321 19.60 0.88 -25.62
C LYS A 321 20.49 1.87 -26.38
N THR A 322 20.09 3.14 -26.48
CA THR A 322 20.89 4.18 -27.15
C THR A 322 22.24 4.38 -26.46
N GLU A 323 22.29 4.40 -25.12
CA GLU A 323 23.54 4.49 -24.37
C GLU A 323 24.47 3.28 -24.63
N ALA A 324 23.91 2.07 -24.72
CA ALA A 324 24.69 0.88 -25.08
C ALA A 324 25.19 0.91 -26.53
N GLU A 325 24.41 1.47 -27.46
CA GLU A 325 24.78 1.65 -28.87
C GLU A 325 25.88 2.71 -29.05
N ASP A 326 25.87 3.79 -28.25
CA ASP A 326 26.91 4.83 -28.26
C ASP A 326 28.27 4.36 -27.65
N HIS A 327 28.26 3.21 -26.96
CA HIS A 327 29.45 2.60 -26.33
C HIS A 327 30.06 1.44 -27.14
N ILE A 328 29.61 1.18 -28.36
CA ILE A 328 30.16 0.21 -29.33
C ILE A 328 30.94 0.93 -30.43
#